data_AF-A0A1H5ZHT7-F1
#
_entry.id   AF-A0A1H5ZHT7-F1
#
_cell.length_a   1.000
_cell.length_b   1.000
_cell.length_c   1.000
_cell.angle_alpha   90.00
_cell.angle_beta   90.00
_cell.angle_gamma   90.00
#
_symmetry.space_group_name_H-M   'P 1'
#
loop_
_entity.id
_entity.type
_entity.pdbx_description
1 polymer ?
#
loop_
_entity_poly.entity_id
_entity_poly.type
_entity_poly.pdbx_seq_one_letter_code
_entity_poly.pdbx_strand_id
1 'polypeptide(L)'
;MKKISIDTPVEDMDEESLRATFTDVLAAHEENVTEFETETTKFSELESELEAEREKTAEVSAYFAEKATAVTSLDTDLLVDRFSLEELMGMAARADEEAAAAAASASESESEFDDGEEADVDGGDDADEDVTIFAERRDRAPITDEEQAAFTDEARSRLSRIPGLTFD
;
A
#
# COMPACT_ATOMS: atom_id res chain seq x y z
N MET A 1 -5.68 -12.99 37.79
CA MET A 1 -6.45 -14.21 38.16
C MET A 1 -5.80 -14.99 39.29
N LYS A 2 -6.32 -14.84 40.50
CA LYS A 2 -5.97 -15.62 41.67
C LYS A 2 -6.50 -17.05 41.55
N LYS A 3 -5.60 -18.02 41.74
CA LYS A 3 -5.95 -19.43 41.78
C LYS A 3 -6.53 -19.74 43.16
N ILE A 4 -7.77 -20.21 43.20
CA ILE A 4 -8.41 -20.69 44.41
C ILE A 4 -8.01 -22.16 44.57
N SER A 5 -7.15 -22.45 45.54
CA SER A 5 -6.73 -23.82 45.86
C SER A 5 -7.21 -24.19 47.26
N ILE A 6 -7.75 -25.40 47.37
CA ILE A 6 -8.12 -26.01 48.64
C ILE A 6 -7.14 -27.18 48.86
N ASP A 7 -6.24 -27.05 49.82
CA ASP A 7 -5.18 -28.02 50.08
C ASP A 7 -5.67 -29.23 50.91
N THR A 8 -6.76 -29.05 51.67
CA THR A 8 -7.37 -30.10 52.50
C THR A 8 -8.67 -30.59 51.87
N PRO A 9 -8.89 -31.90 51.70
CA PRO A 9 -10.18 -32.41 51.25
C PRO A 9 -11.31 -31.90 52.14
N VAL A 10 -12.42 -31.46 51.53
CA VAL A 10 -13.57 -30.87 52.24
C VAL A 10 -14.13 -31.81 53.32
N GLU A 11 -14.00 -33.12 53.11
CA GLU A 11 -14.42 -34.19 54.04
C GLU A 11 -13.64 -34.20 55.36
N ASP A 12 -12.42 -33.65 55.35
CA ASP A 12 -11.50 -33.60 56.48
C ASP A 12 -11.50 -32.23 57.19
N MET A 13 -12.31 -31.27 56.73
CA MET A 13 -12.40 -29.92 57.28
C MET A 13 -13.50 -29.81 58.34
N ASP A 14 -13.22 -29.13 59.44
CA ASP A 14 -14.25 -28.74 60.41
C ASP A 14 -15.10 -27.56 59.90
N GLU A 15 -16.25 -27.33 60.54
CA GLU A 15 -17.21 -26.29 60.12
C GLU A 15 -16.58 -24.87 60.14
N GLU A 16 -15.66 -24.62 61.06
CA GLU A 16 -14.94 -23.34 61.16
C GLU A 16 -14.00 -23.15 59.96
N SER A 17 -13.22 -24.18 59.61
CA SER A 17 -12.33 -24.18 58.44
C SER A 17 -13.10 -24.09 57.12
N LEU A 18 -14.27 -24.72 57.02
CA LEU A 18 -15.16 -24.60 55.86
C LEU A 18 -15.68 -23.17 55.68
N ARG A 19 -16.04 -22.49 56.77
CA ARG A 19 -16.46 -21.08 56.71
C ARG A 19 -15.32 -20.15 56.35
N ALA A 20 -14.12 -20.38 56.90
CA ALA A 20 -12.93 -19.62 56.58
C ALA A 20 -12.57 -19.74 55.10
N THR A 21 -12.44 -20.97 54.60
CA THR A 21 -12.15 -21.22 53.18
C THR A 21 -13.22 -20.67 52.24
N PHE A 22 -14.51 -20.78 52.59
CA PHE A 22 -15.58 -20.17 51.79
C PHE A 22 -15.46 -18.63 51.74
N THR A 23 -15.06 -18.00 52.84
CA THR A 23 -14.82 -16.55 52.89
C THR A 23 -13.65 -16.16 51.98
N ASP A 24 -12.56 -16.93 52.03
CA ASP A 24 -11.38 -16.70 51.18
C ASP A 24 -11.69 -16.91 49.69
N VAL A 25 -12.48 -17.93 49.36
CA VAL A 25 -12.97 -18.22 48.00
C VAL A 25 -13.81 -17.05 47.47
N LEU A 26 -14.73 -16.53 48.29
CA LEU A 26 -15.58 -15.39 47.89
C LEU A 26 -14.75 -14.12 47.69
N ALA A 27 -13.80 -13.83 48.58
CA ALA A 27 -12.92 -12.68 48.45
C ALA A 27 -12.04 -12.79 47.19
N ALA A 28 -11.46 -13.96 46.93
CA ALA A 28 -10.69 -14.21 45.71
C ALA A 28 -11.55 -14.12 44.44
N HIS A 29 -12.81 -14.55 44.51
CA HIS A 29 -13.75 -14.42 43.40
C HIS A 29 -14.09 -12.96 43.12
N GLU A 30 -14.41 -12.16 44.13
CA GLU A 30 -14.71 -10.74 43.99
C GLU A 30 -13.52 -9.98 43.37
N GLU A 31 -12.30 -10.28 43.82
CA GLU A 31 -11.09 -9.71 43.24
C GLU A 31 -10.87 -10.15 41.79
N ASN A 32 -11.08 -11.44 41.48
CA ASN A 32 -11.02 -11.93 40.10
C ASN A 32 -12.05 -11.27 39.18
N VAL A 33 -13.27 -11.04 39.66
CA VAL A 33 -14.33 -10.35 38.90
C VAL A 33 -13.92 -8.91 38.62
N THR A 34 -13.43 -8.18 39.63
CA THR A 34 -13.00 -6.79 39.45
C THR A 34 -11.77 -6.66 38.53
N GLU A 35 -10.80 -7.58 38.64
CA GLU A 35 -9.69 -7.69 37.70
C GLU A 35 -10.19 -7.93 36.28
N PHE A 36 -11.12 -8.88 36.10
CA PHE A 36 -11.67 -9.25 34.80
C PHE A 36 -12.48 -8.10 34.15
N GLU A 37 -13.29 -7.37 34.92
CA GLU A 37 -14.01 -6.19 34.43
C GLU A 37 -13.04 -5.09 33.98
N THR A 38 -11.95 -4.91 34.74
CA THR A 38 -10.89 -3.96 34.38
C THR A 38 -10.18 -4.37 33.09
N GLU A 39 -9.83 -5.65 32.95
CA GLU A 39 -9.22 -6.18 31.73
C GLU A 39 -10.17 -6.09 30.52
N THR A 40 -11.46 -6.35 30.71
CA THR A 40 -12.48 -6.22 29.67
C THR A 40 -12.57 -4.78 29.17
N THR A 41 -12.54 -3.81 30.09
CA THR A 41 -12.55 -2.38 29.75
C THR A 41 -11.30 -2.01 28.94
N LYS A 42 -10.11 -2.40 29.41
CA LYS A 42 -8.84 -2.17 28.69
C LYS A 42 -8.82 -2.83 27.32
N PHE A 43 -9.38 -4.02 27.20
CA PHE A 43 -9.46 -4.73 25.92
C PHE A 43 -10.33 -3.95 24.94
N SER A 44 -11.49 -3.44 25.38
CA SER A 44 -12.37 -2.60 24.56
C SER A 44 -11.70 -1.29 24.15
N GLU A 45 -10.92 -0.66 25.04
CA GLU A 45 -10.14 0.54 24.71
C GLU A 45 -9.08 0.24 23.65
N LEU A 46 -8.29 -0.82 23.84
CA LEU A 46 -7.26 -1.25 22.88
C LEU A 46 -7.85 -1.64 21.53
N GLU A 47 -9.02 -2.28 21.50
CA GLU A 47 -9.72 -2.61 20.25
C GLU A 47 -10.14 -1.34 19.51
N SER A 48 -10.68 -0.34 20.22
CA SER A 48 -11.01 0.96 19.64
C SER A 48 -9.78 1.71 19.13
N GLU A 49 -8.66 1.68 19.87
CA GLU A 49 -7.41 2.31 19.45
C GLU A 49 -6.82 1.62 18.22
N LEU A 50 -6.84 0.28 18.19
CA LEU A 50 -6.38 -0.52 17.06
C LEU A 50 -7.17 -0.20 15.79
N GLU A 51 -8.49 -0.06 15.88
CA GLU A 51 -9.31 0.26 14.72
C GLU A 51 -9.02 1.67 14.19
N ALA A 52 -8.84 2.65 15.08
CA ALA A 52 -8.43 4.00 14.69
C ALA A 52 -7.04 4.04 14.05
N GLU A 53 -6.09 3.25 14.54
CA GLU A 53 -4.75 3.14 13.91
C GLU A 53 -4.79 2.42 12.56
N ARG A 54 -5.69 1.43 12.39
CA ARG A 54 -5.92 0.78 11.09
C ARG A 54 -6.50 1.76 10.07
N GLU A 55 -7.47 2.58 10.47
CA GLU A 55 -8.04 3.62 9.62
C GLU A 55 -6.97 4.61 9.16
N LYS A 56 -6.15 5.13 10.08
CA LYS A 56 -5.01 6.01 9.73
C LYS A 56 -4.02 5.32 8.80
N THR A 57 -3.68 4.06 9.07
CA THR A 57 -2.75 3.31 8.23
C THR A 57 -3.32 3.11 6.83
N ALA A 58 -4.62 2.83 6.72
CA ALA A 58 -5.31 2.72 5.44
C ALA A 58 -5.28 4.04 4.67
N GLU A 59 -5.60 5.18 5.32
CA GLU A 59 -5.51 6.51 4.71
C GLU A 59 -4.10 6.83 4.19
N VAL A 60 -3.08 6.58 5.00
CA VAL A 60 -1.69 6.84 4.62
C VAL A 60 -1.25 5.89 3.48
N SER A 61 -1.68 4.62 3.52
CA SER A 61 -1.39 3.67 2.44
C SER A 61 -2.06 4.07 1.12
N ALA A 62 -3.30 4.54 1.17
CA ALA A 62 -4.02 5.02 -0.01
C ALA A 62 -3.33 6.24 -0.61
N TYR A 63 -2.89 7.19 0.23
CA TYR A 63 -2.14 8.36 -0.22
C TYR A 63 -0.85 7.99 -0.97
N PHE A 64 -0.06 7.06 -0.42
CA PHE A 64 1.18 6.64 -1.08
C PHE A 64 0.91 5.76 -2.30
N ALA A 65 -0.14 4.94 -2.28
CA ALA A 65 -0.56 4.16 -3.44
C ALA A 65 -0.99 5.08 -4.59
N GLU A 66 -1.75 6.13 -4.32
CA GLU A 66 -2.14 7.13 -5.32
C GLU A 66 -0.92 7.75 -6.01
N LYS A 67 0.09 8.16 -5.23
CA LYS A 67 1.35 8.65 -5.80
C LYS A 67 2.11 7.58 -6.57
N ALA A 68 2.16 6.36 -6.06
CA ALA A 68 2.85 5.24 -6.70
C ALA A 68 2.21 4.84 -8.04
N THR A 69 0.94 5.15 -8.29
CA THR A 69 0.30 4.91 -9.59
C THR A 69 1.02 5.65 -10.73
N ALA A 70 1.61 6.82 -10.47
CA ALA A 70 2.31 7.60 -11.49
C ALA A 70 3.52 6.87 -12.08
N VAL A 71 4.19 6.04 -11.29
CA VAL A 71 5.37 5.25 -11.73
C VAL A 71 4.98 3.84 -12.15
N THR A 72 4.02 3.23 -11.45
CA THR A 72 3.68 1.82 -11.64
C THR A 72 2.58 1.58 -12.67
N SER A 73 1.75 2.59 -12.97
CA SER A 73 0.54 2.46 -13.79
C SER A 73 -0.42 1.36 -13.29
N LEU A 74 -0.37 1.02 -12.00
CA LEU A 74 -1.26 0.07 -11.35
C LEU A 74 -2.37 0.80 -10.60
N ASP A 75 -3.51 0.13 -10.42
CA ASP A 75 -4.61 0.65 -9.62
C ASP A 75 -4.23 0.78 -8.14
N THR A 76 -4.73 1.83 -7.47
CA THR A 76 -4.47 2.13 -6.06
C THR A 76 -4.83 0.96 -5.14
N ASP A 77 -5.99 0.34 -5.37
CA ASP A 77 -6.49 -0.75 -4.53
C ASP A 77 -5.57 -1.98 -4.63
N LEU A 78 -5.06 -2.27 -5.84
CA LEU A 78 -4.11 -3.36 -6.06
C LEU A 78 -2.77 -3.05 -5.38
N LEU A 79 -2.36 -1.79 -5.36
CA LEU A 79 -1.12 -1.35 -4.71
C LEU A 79 -1.21 -1.47 -3.18
N VAL A 80 -2.31 -1.02 -2.58
CA VAL A 80 -2.56 -1.16 -1.13
C VAL A 80 -2.65 -2.64 -0.72
N ASP A 81 -3.27 -3.48 -1.54
CA ASP A 81 -3.43 -4.92 -1.25
C ASP A 81 -2.14 -5.73 -1.38
N ARG A 82 -1.18 -5.27 -2.20
CA ARG A 82 0.01 -6.08 -2.58
C ARG A 82 1.32 -5.58 -2.04
N PHE A 83 1.39 -4.31 -1.64
CA PHE A 83 2.62 -3.70 -1.17
C PHE A 83 2.46 -3.20 0.26
N SER A 84 3.55 -3.33 1.01
CA SER A 84 3.64 -2.73 2.34
C SER A 84 3.71 -1.21 2.25
N LEU A 85 3.37 -0.52 3.35
CA LEU A 85 3.44 0.94 3.44
C LEU A 85 4.83 1.47 3.06
N GLU A 86 5.89 0.80 3.51
CA GLU A 86 7.28 1.20 3.22
C GLU A 86 7.60 1.11 1.72
N GLU A 87 7.12 0.06 1.05
CA GLU A 87 7.28 -0.09 -0.40
C GLU A 87 6.50 0.99 -1.16
N LEU A 88 5.27 1.27 -0.74
CA LEU A 88 4.45 2.34 -1.33
C LEU A 88 5.11 3.71 -1.14
N MET A 89 5.68 3.99 0.03
CA MET A 89 6.48 5.21 0.27
C MET A 89 7.69 5.29 -0.67
N GLY A 90 8.40 4.18 -0.86
CA GLY A 90 9.53 4.12 -1.78
C GLY A 90 9.13 4.35 -3.24
N MET A 91 7.97 3.84 -3.67
CA MET A 91 7.44 4.09 -5.01
C MET A 91 6.96 5.54 -5.18
N ALA A 92 6.28 6.09 -4.18
CA ALA A 92 5.85 7.49 -4.17
C ALA A 92 7.03 8.47 -4.21
N ALA A 93 8.14 8.16 -3.52
CA ALA A 93 9.36 8.97 -3.58
C ALA A 93 9.95 9.01 -5.00
N ARG A 94 9.97 7.87 -5.71
CA ARG A 94 10.39 7.83 -7.12
C ARG A 94 9.44 8.64 -8.01
N ALA A 95 8.14 8.59 -7.75
CA ALA A 95 7.16 9.39 -8.47
C ALA A 95 7.43 10.89 -8.32
N ASP A 96 7.71 11.32 -7.09
CA ASP A 96 8.06 12.72 -6.80
C ASP A 96 9.38 13.13 -7.49
N GLU A 97 10.39 12.24 -7.53
CA GLU A 97 11.66 12.48 -8.25
C GLU A 97 11.46 12.62 -9.77
N GLU A 98 10.66 11.75 -10.39
CA GLU A 98 10.36 11.80 -11.82
C GLU A 98 9.55 13.05 -12.17
N ALA A 99 8.57 13.42 -11.34
CA ALA A 99 7.80 14.64 -11.52
C ALA A 99 8.69 15.89 -11.39
N ALA A 100 9.61 15.90 -10.43
CA ALA A 100 10.57 17.01 -10.28
C ALA A 100 11.53 17.11 -11.47
N ALA A 101 12.02 15.97 -11.99
CA ALA A 101 12.87 15.95 -13.18
C ALA A 101 12.13 16.45 -14.43
N ALA A 102 10.86 16.06 -14.61
CA ALA A 102 10.02 16.55 -15.70
C ALA A 102 9.76 18.07 -15.59
N ALA A 103 9.50 18.59 -14.39
CA ALA A 103 9.32 20.02 -14.15
C ALA A 103 10.61 20.82 -14.43
N ALA A 104 11.77 20.28 -14.05
CA ALA A 104 13.06 20.90 -14.37
C ALA A 104 13.33 20.93 -15.88
N SER A 105 13.03 19.84 -16.59
CA SER A 105 13.19 19.77 -18.05
C SER A 105 12.22 20.67 -18.83
N ALA A 106 11.02 20.90 -18.29
CA ALA A 106 10.05 21.83 -18.87
C ALA A 106 10.49 23.29 -18.70
N SER A 107 11.05 23.63 -17.53
CA SER A 107 11.58 24.97 -17.23
C SER A 107 12.76 25.38 -18.12
N GLU A 108 13.62 24.43 -18.53
CA GLU A 108 14.74 24.72 -19.44
C GLU A 108 14.29 24.92 -20.90
N SER A 109 13.11 24.40 -21.29
CA SER A 109 12.58 24.53 -22.66
C SER A 109 11.85 25.85 -22.94
N GLU A 110 11.52 26.64 -21.91
CA GLU A 110 10.86 27.95 -22.05
C GLU A 110 11.84 29.14 -22.15
N SER A 111 13.16 28.90 -22.13
CA SER A 111 14.18 29.97 -22.18
C SER A 111 14.92 30.14 -23.50
N GLU A 112 14.57 29.36 -24.54
CA GLU A 112 15.23 29.40 -25.86
C GLU A 112 14.26 29.77 -27.00
N PHE A 113 13.38 30.75 -26.79
CA PHE A 113 12.67 31.43 -27.89
C PHE A 113 12.22 32.85 -27.51
N ASP A 114 13.16 33.79 -27.44
CA ASP A 114 12.88 35.23 -27.63
C ASP A 114 14.11 35.91 -28.22
N ASP A 115 14.34 35.67 -29.52
CA ASP A 115 15.16 36.56 -30.35
C ASP A 115 14.27 37.05 -31.51
N GLY A 116 13.74 38.25 -31.30
CA GLY A 116 13.19 39.24 -32.23
C GLY A 116 12.59 38.82 -33.58
N GLU A 117 11.30 39.16 -33.77
CA GLU A 117 10.92 40.08 -34.84
C GLU A 117 9.49 40.61 -34.65
N GLU A 118 9.36 41.93 -34.58
CA GLU A 118 8.10 42.67 -34.60
C GLU A 118 7.48 42.64 -36.01
N ALA A 119 6.19 42.30 -36.03
CA ALA A 119 5.14 42.72 -36.97
C ALA A 119 5.34 42.49 -38.49
N ASP A 120 4.48 41.66 -39.09
CA ASP A 120 3.31 42.20 -39.79
C ASP A 120 2.22 41.14 -40.10
N VAL A 121 1.01 41.65 -40.28
CA VAL A 121 -0.31 41.01 -40.35
C VAL A 121 -0.60 40.29 -41.68
N ASP A 122 -1.22 39.09 -41.65
CA ASP A 122 -2.30 38.64 -42.57
C ASP A 122 -2.83 37.28 -42.05
N GLY A 123 -4.06 37.13 -41.56
CA GLY A 123 -5.29 37.11 -42.35
C GLY A 123 -5.64 35.67 -42.74
N GLY A 124 -6.55 35.01 -42.01
CA GLY A 124 -7.05 33.69 -42.42
C GLY A 124 -7.77 32.89 -41.34
N ASP A 125 -9.06 33.11 -41.23
CA ASP A 125 -10.08 32.26 -40.61
C ASP A 125 -10.15 30.89 -41.33
N ASP A 126 -10.04 29.77 -40.62
CA ASP A 126 -10.94 28.62 -40.75
C ASP A 126 -10.49 27.39 -39.93
N ALA A 127 -11.45 26.94 -39.11
CA ALA A 127 -11.81 25.54 -38.83
C ALA A 127 -10.81 24.57 -38.16
N ASP A 128 -11.19 24.17 -36.94
CA ASP A 128 -11.30 22.78 -36.48
C ASP A 128 -10.19 21.79 -36.86
N GLU A 129 -9.40 21.38 -35.87
CA GLU A 129 -9.40 19.99 -35.40
C GLU A 129 -8.47 19.86 -34.18
N ASP A 130 -9.07 19.51 -33.04
CA ASP A 130 -8.37 18.95 -31.88
C ASP A 130 -7.60 17.69 -32.31
N VAL A 131 -6.31 17.83 -32.63
CA VAL A 131 -5.41 16.70 -32.81
C VAL A 131 -5.14 16.09 -31.43
N THR A 132 -6.03 15.21 -31.00
CA THR A 132 -5.75 14.31 -29.87
C THR A 132 -4.54 13.45 -30.22
N ILE A 133 -3.58 13.38 -29.30
CA ILE A 133 -2.28 12.69 -29.42
C ILE A 133 -2.44 11.15 -29.59
N PHE A 134 -3.69 10.67 -29.69
CA PHE A 134 -4.07 9.27 -29.80
C PHE A 134 -4.66 8.87 -31.16
N ALA A 135 -4.78 9.79 -32.12
CA ALA A 135 -5.44 9.52 -33.41
C ALA A 135 -4.55 8.88 -34.50
N GLU A 136 -3.33 8.42 -34.18
CA GLU A 136 -2.51 7.63 -35.12
C GLU A 136 -1.91 6.41 -34.43
N ARG A 137 -2.71 5.34 -34.28
CA ARG A 137 -2.09 4.00 -34.33
C ARG A 137 -1.56 3.87 -35.75
N ARG A 138 -0.26 4.07 -35.95
CA ARG A 138 0.43 3.55 -37.15
C ARG A 138 0.00 2.10 -37.29
N ASP A 139 -0.76 1.80 -38.35
CA ASP A 139 -1.06 0.43 -38.73
C ASP A 139 0.29 -0.28 -38.80
N ARG A 140 0.58 -1.12 -37.79
CA ARG A 140 1.78 -1.95 -37.81
C ARG A 140 1.63 -2.82 -39.02
N ALA A 141 2.52 -2.63 -40.00
CA ALA A 141 2.60 -3.51 -41.16
C ALA A 141 2.61 -4.96 -40.66
N PRO A 142 1.92 -5.88 -41.35
CA PRO A 142 1.91 -7.28 -40.96
C PRO A 142 3.35 -7.77 -40.89
N ILE A 143 3.78 -8.14 -39.68
CA ILE A 143 5.12 -8.68 -39.43
C ILE A 143 5.19 -10.03 -40.14
N THR A 144 6.25 -10.23 -40.90
CA THR A 144 6.47 -11.51 -41.59
C THR A 144 6.90 -12.59 -40.59
N ASP A 145 6.61 -13.86 -40.89
CA ASP A 145 7.00 -14.98 -40.02
C ASP A 145 8.54 -15.01 -39.77
N GLU A 146 9.33 -14.51 -40.72
CA GLU A 146 10.79 -14.37 -40.61
C GLU A 146 11.22 -13.31 -39.58
N GLU A 147 10.56 -12.15 -39.58
CA GLU A 147 10.84 -11.08 -38.60
C GLU A 147 10.39 -11.49 -37.19
N GLN A 148 9.30 -12.24 -37.09
CA GLN A 148 8.84 -12.79 -35.83
C GLN A 148 9.83 -13.83 -35.29
N ALA A 149 10.33 -14.73 -36.13
CA ALA A 149 11.36 -15.70 -35.75
C ALA A 149 12.65 -15.01 -35.27
N ALA A 150 13.13 -14.01 -36.02
CA ALA A 150 14.33 -13.24 -35.66
C ALA A 150 14.18 -12.53 -34.30
N PHE A 151 13.02 -11.92 -34.05
CA PHE A 151 12.73 -11.30 -32.75
C PHE A 151 12.70 -12.32 -31.61
N THR A 152 12.07 -13.49 -31.82
CA THR A 152 12.00 -14.53 -30.79
C THR A 152 13.36 -15.15 -30.47
N ASP A 153 14.23 -15.31 -31.47
CA ASP A 153 15.59 -15.82 -31.28
C ASP A 153 16.48 -14.82 -30.54
N GLU A 154 16.36 -13.53 -30.87
CA GLU A 154 17.07 -12.48 -30.15
C GLU A 154 16.60 -12.37 -28.69
N ALA A 155 15.29 -12.44 -28.45
CA ALA A 155 14.72 -12.44 -27.12
C ALA A 155 15.21 -13.66 -26.31
N ARG A 156 15.18 -14.86 -26.89
CA ARG A 156 15.73 -16.08 -26.27
C ARG A 156 17.22 -15.93 -25.95
N SER A 157 18.01 -15.36 -26.87
CA SER A 157 19.45 -15.14 -26.62
C SER A 157 19.71 -14.14 -25.49
N ARG A 158 18.85 -13.13 -25.30
CA ARG A 158 18.99 -12.17 -24.19
C ARG A 158 18.60 -12.82 -22.86
N LEU A 159 17.50 -13.57 -22.85
CA LEU A 159 17.01 -14.26 -21.66
C LEU A 159 17.93 -15.41 -21.22
N SER A 160 18.56 -16.13 -22.15
CA SER A 160 19.52 -17.20 -21.84
C SER A 160 20.83 -16.70 -21.23
N ARG A 161 21.10 -15.39 -21.26
CA ARG A 161 22.25 -14.77 -20.57
C ARG A 161 21.98 -14.53 -19.08
N ILE A 162 20.74 -14.67 -18.62
CA ILE A 162 20.37 -14.53 -17.21
C ILE A 162 20.59 -15.91 -16.54
N PRO A 163 21.59 -16.05 -15.65
CA PRO A 163 21.86 -17.33 -15.01
C PRO A 163 20.68 -17.76 -14.13
N GLY A 164 20.18 -18.98 -14.35
CA GLY A 164 19.05 -19.57 -13.60
C GLY A 164 17.73 -19.66 -14.37
N LEU A 165 17.63 -19.09 -15.57
CA LEU A 165 16.47 -19.23 -16.46
C LEU A 165 16.79 -20.22 -17.60
N THR A 166 16.23 -21.42 -17.53
CA THR A 166 16.25 -22.41 -18.61
C THR A 166 14.91 -22.42 -19.34
N PHE A 167 14.94 -22.27 -20.66
CA PHE A 167 13.77 -22.39 -21.52
C PHE A 167 13.90 -23.71 -22.29
N ASP A 168 13.09 -24.71 -21.93
CA ASP A 168 12.83 -25.90 -22.76
C ASP A 168 11.89 -25.53 -23.93
#